data_AF-A0AAN7WQ64-F1
#
_entry.id   AF-A0AAN7WQ64-F1
#
_cell.length_a   1.000
_cell.length_b   1.000
_cell.length_c   1.000
_cell.angle_alpha   90.00
_cell.angle_beta   90.00
_cell.angle_gamma   90.00
#
_symmetry.space_group_name_H-M   'P 1'
#
loop_
_entity.id
_entity.type
_entity.pdbx_description
1 polymer ?
#
loop_
_entity_poly.entity_id
_entity_poly.type
_entity_poly.pdbx_seq_one_letter_code
_entity_poly.pdbx_strand_id
1 'polypeptide(L)'
;MALPSRELPVPTISRISSLNQANATLSHCGSKLWSSETRVDSKDCTQERRQLRVWLERWERAFTEFLSASMASMDGEDLTLCRVLKANHLACTILASDAGSDSTCRDFDVYEAEFQAIVELVCAVLQARERLNSPQSASTTSTTSPVDSMTPPCALDVQAPLYIVMARCSNVDIWNRANRLSSQARGL
;
A
#
# COMPACT_ATOMS: atom_id res chain seq x y z
N MET A 1 29.41 21.25 -8.07
CA MET A 1 28.13 21.47 -8.78
C MET A 1 27.21 20.33 -8.42
N ALA A 2 26.22 20.56 -7.56
CA ALA A 2 25.19 19.57 -7.26
C ALA A 2 24.16 19.56 -8.38
N LEU A 3 23.83 18.39 -8.92
CA LEU A 3 22.73 18.22 -9.87
C LEU A 3 21.42 18.66 -9.19
N PRO A 4 20.57 19.48 -9.85
CA PRO A 4 19.25 19.76 -9.31
C PRO A 4 18.48 18.45 -9.24
N SER A 5 18.11 18.03 -8.03
CA SER A 5 17.24 16.87 -7.82
C SER A 5 15.97 17.09 -8.63
N ARG A 6 15.77 16.30 -9.70
CA ARG A 6 14.54 16.29 -10.52
C ARG A 6 13.44 15.54 -9.75
N GLU A 7 13.18 15.97 -8.53
CA GLU A 7 12.13 15.39 -7.71
C GLU A 7 10.81 15.96 -8.18
N LEU A 8 9.95 15.10 -8.74
CA LEU A 8 8.64 15.50 -9.20
C LEU A 8 7.80 15.98 -8.01
N PRO A 9 7.01 17.06 -8.16
CA PRO A 9 6.14 17.52 -7.10
C PRO A 9 5.07 16.46 -6.78
N VAL A 10 4.65 16.43 -5.52
CA VAL A 10 3.55 15.54 -5.08
C VAL A 10 2.31 15.87 -5.93
N PRO A 11 1.67 14.87 -6.57
CA PRO A 11 0.57 15.12 -7.49
C PRO A 11 -0.61 15.76 -6.73
N THR A 12 -1.30 16.73 -7.32
CA THR A 12 -2.50 17.28 -6.68
C THR A 12 -3.66 16.30 -6.82
N ILE A 13 -4.30 15.92 -5.72
CA ILE A 13 -5.47 15.05 -5.74
C ILE A 13 -6.70 15.84 -5.34
N SER A 14 -7.59 15.98 -6.32
CA SER A 14 -8.96 16.47 -6.11
C SER A 14 -10.00 15.38 -6.36
N ARG A 15 -9.68 14.39 -7.20
CA ARG A 15 -10.58 13.28 -7.55
C ARG A 15 -9.77 12.08 -8.07
N ILE A 16 -10.24 10.88 -7.76
CA ILE A 16 -9.80 9.63 -8.37
C ILE A 16 -10.89 9.18 -9.36
N SER A 17 -10.49 8.92 -10.61
CA SER A 17 -11.39 8.48 -11.69
C SER A 17 -11.16 7.02 -12.09
N SER A 18 -10.05 6.40 -11.67
CA SER A 18 -9.71 5.02 -11.97
C SER A 18 -8.75 4.44 -10.92
N LEU A 19 -8.74 3.11 -10.81
CA LEU A 19 -7.78 2.38 -9.97
C LEU A 19 -6.34 2.59 -10.42
N ASN A 20 -6.09 2.71 -11.73
CA ASN A 20 -4.76 3.00 -12.26
C ASN A 20 -4.23 4.37 -11.79
N GLN A 21 -5.09 5.39 -11.78
CA GLN A 21 -4.73 6.70 -11.25
C GLN A 21 -4.47 6.64 -9.74
N ALA A 22 -5.32 5.93 -8.99
CA ALA A 22 -5.16 5.73 -7.56
C ALA A 22 -3.81 5.06 -7.24
N ASN A 23 -3.48 4.00 -7.97
CA ASN A 23 -2.22 3.28 -7.88
C ASN A 23 -1.02 4.18 -8.19
N ALA A 24 -1.00 4.84 -9.36
CA ALA A 24 0.14 5.66 -9.77
C ALA A 24 0.42 6.82 -8.79
N THR A 25 -0.63 7.48 -8.31
CA THR A 25 -0.49 8.59 -7.37
C THR A 25 -0.03 8.12 -5.98
N LEU A 26 -0.55 7.01 -5.49
CA LEU A 26 -0.13 6.43 -4.21
C LEU A 26 1.29 5.87 -4.27
N SER A 27 1.67 5.17 -5.35
CA SER A 27 3.04 4.70 -5.59
C SER A 27 4.04 5.85 -5.52
N HIS A 28 3.71 6.98 -6.17
CA HIS A 28 4.58 8.15 -6.16
C HIS A 28 4.76 8.72 -4.75
N CYS A 29 3.68 8.87 -3.99
CA CYS A 29 3.73 9.34 -2.61
C CYS A 29 4.50 8.37 -1.70
N GLY A 30 4.25 7.07 -1.83
CA GLY A 30 4.93 6.03 -1.07
C GLY A 30 6.44 6.07 -1.26
N SER A 31 6.91 6.10 -2.52
CA SER A 31 8.34 6.19 -2.84
C SER A 31 9.03 7.41 -2.21
N LYS A 32 8.33 8.55 -2.12
CA LYS A 32 8.84 9.73 -1.42
C LYS A 32 8.96 9.49 0.08
N LEU A 33 7.92 8.93 0.73
CA LEU A 33 7.96 8.63 2.16
C LEU A 33 9.08 7.66 2.53
N TRP A 34 9.26 6.60 1.76
CA TRP A 34 10.36 5.65 1.95
C TRP A 34 11.74 6.29 1.79
N SER A 35 11.86 7.23 0.85
CA SER A 35 13.11 7.99 0.67
C SER A 35 13.38 8.93 1.84
N SER A 36 12.33 9.60 2.36
CA SER A 36 12.44 10.50 3.52
C SER A 36 12.78 9.76 4.81
N GLU A 37 12.37 8.50 4.99
CA GLU A 37 12.69 7.68 6.16
C GLU A 37 14.21 7.52 6.38
N THR A 38 14.99 7.52 5.31
CA THR A 38 16.45 7.36 5.37
C THR A 38 17.21 8.68 5.60
N ARG A 39 16.51 9.84 5.59
CA ARG A 39 17.13 11.16 5.72
C ARG A 39 17.15 11.60 7.19
N VAL A 40 18.29 12.15 7.61
CA VAL A 40 18.48 12.73 8.96
C VAL A 40 17.41 13.80 9.21
N ASP A 41 16.80 13.77 10.40
CA ASP A 41 15.73 14.67 10.84
C ASP A 41 16.16 16.14 10.71
N SER A 42 15.73 16.73 9.59
CA SER A 42 15.90 18.13 9.25
C SER A 42 14.53 18.80 9.23
N LYS A 43 14.49 20.12 9.46
CA LYS A 43 13.23 20.88 9.41
C LYS A 43 12.49 20.68 8.08
N ASP A 44 13.23 20.58 6.98
CA ASP A 44 12.67 20.33 5.65
C ASP A 44 12.00 18.96 5.54
N CYS A 45 12.60 17.91 6.14
CA CYS A 45 12.01 16.56 6.21
C CYS A 45 10.70 16.56 7.01
N THR A 46 10.65 17.24 8.15
CA THR A 46 9.43 17.32 8.97
C THR A 46 8.28 18.05 8.26
N GLN A 47 8.61 19.12 7.51
CA GLN A 47 7.63 19.85 6.71
C GLN A 47 7.10 19.01 5.54
N GLU A 48 7.98 18.28 4.86
CA GLU A 48 7.61 17.36 3.77
C GLU A 48 6.69 16.24 4.29
N ARG A 49 7.03 15.59 5.41
CA ARG A 49 6.16 14.57 6.05
C ARG A 49 4.78 15.13 6.37
N ARG A 50 4.69 16.35 6.91
CA ARG A 50 3.40 17.02 7.16
C ARG A 50 2.59 17.24 5.88
N GLN A 51 3.24 17.69 4.81
CA GLN A 51 2.57 17.85 3.50
C GLN A 51 2.07 16.52 2.96
N LEU A 52 2.85 15.45 3.10
CA LEU A 52 2.47 14.09 2.67
C LEU A 52 1.32 13.53 3.51
N ARG A 53 1.24 13.81 4.81
CA ARG A 53 0.06 13.45 5.64
C ARG A 53 -1.22 14.10 5.13
N VAL A 54 -1.20 15.43 4.94
CA VAL A 54 -2.36 16.15 4.39
C VAL A 54 -2.75 15.61 3.01
N TRP A 55 -1.76 15.22 2.21
CA TRP A 55 -2.00 14.59 0.92
C TRP A 55 -2.66 13.21 1.06
N LEU A 56 -2.20 12.36 1.99
CA LEU A 56 -2.77 11.02 2.24
C LEU A 56 -4.22 11.09 2.70
N GLU A 57 -4.58 12.08 3.51
CA GLU A 57 -5.98 12.33 3.90
C GLU A 57 -6.86 12.71 2.70
N ARG A 58 -6.32 13.53 1.78
CA ARG A 58 -7.04 13.90 0.54
C ARG A 58 -7.17 12.71 -0.41
N TRP A 59 -6.11 11.91 -0.52
CA TRP A 59 -6.13 10.67 -1.29
C TRP A 59 -7.21 9.73 -0.76
N GLU A 60 -7.28 9.52 0.56
CA GLU A 60 -8.28 8.66 1.20
C GLU A 60 -9.70 9.11 0.94
N ARG A 61 -9.96 10.42 1.07
CA ARG A 61 -11.28 10.99 0.77
C ARG A 61 -11.68 10.76 -0.68
N ALA A 62 -10.79 11.10 -1.62
CA ALA A 62 -11.04 10.93 -3.04
C ALA A 62 -11.20 9.44 -3.44
N PHE A 63 -10.47 8.54 -2.78
CA PHE A 63 -10.58 7.11 -3.00
C PHE A 63 -11.91 6.56 -2.46
N THR A 64 -12.32 6.99 -1.28
CA THR A 64 -13.61 6.62 -0.67
C THR A 64 -14.78 7.09 -1.54
N GLU A 65 -14.73 8.32 -2.04
CA GLU A 65 -15.72 8.85 -2.98
C GLU A 65 -15.77 8.01 -4.27
N PHE A 66 -14.62 7.68 -4.85
CA PHE A 66 -14.54 6.80 -6.01
C PHE A 66 -15.15 5.42 -5.74
N LEU A 67 -14.80 4.79 -4.63
CA LEU A 67 -15.37 3.49 -4.25
C LEU A 67 -16.88 3.56 -4.07
N SER A 68 -17.41 4.62 -3.45
CA SER A 68 -18.85 4.78 -3.27
C SER A 68 -19.63 4.81 -4.59
N ALA A 69 -19.01 5.31 -5.67
CA ALA A 69 -19.63 5.41 -6.98
C ALA A 69 -19.40 4.17 -7.86
N SER A 70 -18.26 3.49 -7.72
CA SER A 70 -17.80 2.47 -8.67
C SER A 70 -17.75 1.05 -8.11
N MET A 71 -17.78 0.85 -6.80
CA MET A 71 -17.59 -0.47 -6.18
C MET A 71 -18.66 -1.49 -6.57
N ALA A 72 -19.89 -1.06 -6.84
CA ALA A 72 -20.97 -1.96 -7.26
C ALA A 72 -20.74 -2.62 -8.64
N SER A 73 -19.89 -2.03 -9.48
CA SER A 73 -19.55 -2.55 -10.81
C SER A 73 -18.16 -3.21 -10.89
N MET A 74 -17.42 -3.24 -9.78
CA MET A 74 -16.07 -3.82 -9.74
C MET A 74 -16.12 -5.34 -9.74
N ASP A 75 -15.21 -5.95 -10.48
CA ASP A 75 -14.99 -7.40 -10.44
C ASP A 75 -14.05 -7.82 -9.30
N GLY A 76 -13.74 -9.12 -9.24
CA GLY A 76 -12.88 -9.67 -8.19
C GLY A 76 -11.44 -9.15 -8.24
N GLU A 77 -10.92 -8.83 -9.42
CA GLU A 77 -9.57 -8.31 -9.60
C GLU A 77 -9.50 -6.85 -9.16
N ASP A 78 -10.47 -6.03 -9.57
CA ASP A 78 -10.63 -4.64 -9.14
C ASP A 78 -10.75 -4.53 -7.62
N LEU A 79 -11.59 -5.36 -6.99
CA LEU A 79 -11.72 -5.41 -5.53
C LEU A 79 -10.42 -5.84 -4.85
N THR A 80 -9.65 -6.73 -5.47
CA THR A 80 -8.33 -7.15 -4.97
C THR A 80 -7.34 -6.01 -5.05
N LEU A 81 -7.31 -5.26 -6.16
CA LEU A 81 -6.49 -4.06 -6.32
C LEU A 81 -6.87 -2.98 -5.30
N CYS A 82 -8.17 -2.77 -5.04
CA CYS A 82 -8.63 -1.83 -4.00
C CYS A 82 -8.06 -2.17 -2.62
N ARG A 83 -8.04 -3.46 -2.25
CA ARG A 83 -7.45 -3.93 -0.98
C ARG A 83 -5.95 -3.67 -0.91
N VAL A 84 -5.23 -3.91 -2.02
CA VAL A 84 -3.79 -3.59 -2.11
C VAL A 84 -3.55 -2.08 -1.93
N LEU A 85 -4.31 -1.24 -2.63
CA LEU A 85 -4.21 0.21 -2.50
C LEU A 85 -4.49 0.68 -1.08
N LYS A 86 -5.54 0.15 -0.45
CA LYS A 86 -5.90 0.51 0.93
C LYS A 86 -4.81 0.08 1.93
N ALA A 87 -4.26 -1.11 1.80
CA ALA A 87 -3.18 -1.57 2.67
C ALA A 87 -1.92 -0.68 2.54
N ASN A 88 -1.57 -0.26 1.32
CA ASN A 88 -0.46 0.65 1.08
C ASN A 88 -0.73 2.07 1.59
N HIS A 89 -1.96 2.57 1.49
CA HIS A 89 -2.35 3.85 2.08
C HIS A 89 -2.17 3.85 3.60
N LEU A 90 -2.61 2.79 4.29
CA LEU A 90 -2.44 2.65 5.74
C LEU A 90 -0.95 2.61 6.11
N ALA A 91 -0.15 1.83 5.37
CA ALA A 91 1.30 1.76 5.59
C ALA A 91 1.98 3.13 5.39
N CYS A 92 1.59 3.87 4.33
CA CYS A 92 2.08 5.23 4.10
C CYS A 92 1.66 6.19 5.21
N THR A 93 0.45 6.04 5.76
CA THR A 93 -0.04 6.87 6.88
C THR A 93 0.80 6.66 8.14
N ILE A 94 1.12 5.40 8.46
CA ILE A 94 1.99 5.04 9.58
C ILE A 94 3.40 5.59 9.37
N LEU A 95 3.96 5.44 8.16
CA LEU A 95 5.26 6.00 7.80
C LEU A 95 5.29 7.53 7.88
N ALA A 96 4.21 8.20 7.49
CA ALA A 96 4.14 9.66 7.51
C ALA A 96 3.93 10.23 8.92
N SER A 97 3.80 9.38 9.95
CA SER A 97 3.65 9.82 11.33
C SER A 97 4.87 10.57 11.85
N ASP A 98 4.67 11.39 12.88
CA ASP A 98 5.71 12.24 13.48
C ASP A 98 6.66 11.48 14.44
N ALA A 99 6.72 10.15 14.30
CA ALA A 99 7.64 9.33 15.07
C ALA A 99 9.07 9.56 14.56
N GLY A 100 9.90 10.22 15.38
CA GLY A 100 11.29 10.53 15.03
C GLY A 100 12.17 9.28 14.86
N SER A 101 13.42 9.49 14.45
CA SER A 101 14.37 8.38 14.20
C SER A 101 14.61 7.45 15.41
N ASP A 102 14.39 7.93 16.63
CA ASP A 102 14.57 7.18 17.88
C ASP A 102 13.29 6.49 18.37
N SER A 103 12.25 6.44 17.53
CA SER A 103 10.97 5.83 17.86
C SER A 103 11.09 4.31 18.08
N THR A 104 10.43 3.85 19.13
CA THR A 104 10.27 2.43 19.47
C THR A 104 8.93 1.91 18.95
N CYS A 105 8.74 0.59 18.88
CA CYS A 105 7.45 0.01 18.47
C CYS A 105 6.26 0.52 19.30
N ARG A 106 6.48 0.86 20.58
CA ARG A 106 5.42 1.38 21.47
C ARG A 106 4.89 2.74 21.05
N ASP A 107 5.71 3.54 20.36
CA ASP A 107 5.29 4.84 19.84
C ASP A 107 4.26 4.71 18.70
N PHE A 108 4.08 3.49 18.17
CA PHE A 108 3.12 3.16 17.13
C PHE A 108 1.89 2.40 17.64
N ASP A 109 1.73 2.20 18.95
CA ASP A 109 0.58 1.48 19.52
C ASP A 109 -0.77 2.16 19.17
N VAL A 110 -0.77 3.47 18.92
CA VAL A 110 -1.94 4.21 18.44
C VAL A 110 -2.45 3.70 17.08
N TYR A 111 -1.59 3.04 16.29
CA TYR A 111 -1.90 2.50 14.96
C TYR A 111 -2.26 1.00 14.99
N GLU A 112 -2.59 0.44 16.16
CA GLU A 112 -2.92 -0.99 16.27
C GLU A 112 -4.08 -1.40 15.35
N ALA A 113 -5.10 -0.53 15.23
CA ALA A 113 -6.23 -0.76 14.33
C ALA A 113 -5.79 -0.80 12.85
N GLU A 114 -4.90 0.09 12.44
CA GLU A 114 -4.34 0.15 11.09
C GLU A 114 -3.46 -1.06 10.80
N PHE A 115 -2.64 -1.51 11.76
CA PHE A 115 -1.86 -2.73 11.62
C PHE A 115 -2.75 -3.96 11.41
N GLN A 116 -3.82 -4.08 12.22
CA GLN A 116 -4.81 -5.15 12.07
C GLN A 116 -5.48 -5.10 10.68
N ALA A 117 -5.92 -3.91 10.25
CA ALA A 117 -6.57 -3.72 8.96
C ALA A 117 -5.64 -4.09 7.79
N ILE A 118 -4.35 -3.75 7.87
CA ILE A 118 -3.34 -4.17 6.87
C ILE A 118 -3.30 -5.70 6.78
N VAL A 119 -3.19 -6.40 7.91
CA VAL A 119 -3.13 -7.87 7.95
C VAL A 119 -4.38 -8.51 7.35
N GLU A 120 -5.57 -7.97 7.66
CA GLU A 120 -6.84 -8.46 7.13
C GLU A 120 -6.97 -8.24 5.62
N LEU A 121 -6.63 -7.04 5.13
CA LEU A 121 -6.64 -6.73 3.71
C LEU A 121 -5.69 -7.62 2.92
N VAL A 122 -4.47 -7.80 3.41
CA VAL A 122 -3.47 -8.66 2.76
C VAL A 122 -3.90 -10.12 2.77
N CYS A 123 -4.46 -10.62 3.87
CA CYS A 123 -5.02 -11.98 3.93
C CYS A 123 -6.10 -12.18 2.85
N ALA A 124 -7.03 -11.24 2.71
CA ALA A 124 -8.09 -11.30 1.70
C ALA A 124 -7.53 -11.25 0.26
N VAL A 125 -6.45 -10.49 0.01
CA VAL A 125 -5.75 -10.46 -1.28
C VAL A 125 -5.14 -11.82 -1.60
N LEU A 126 -4.41 -12.43 -0.66
CA LEU A 126 -3.78 -13.74 -0.88
C LEU A 126 -4.82 -14.84 -1.13
N GLN A 127 -5.90 -14.87 -0.35
CA GLN A 127 -7.01 -15.80 -0.56
C GLN A 127 -7.71 -15.61 -1.90
N ALA A 128 -7.80 -14.37 -2.42
CA ALA A 128 -8.34 -14.12 -3.75
C ALA A 128 -7.42 -14.66 -4.85
N ARG A 129 -6.11 -14.45 -4.73
CA ARG A 129 -5.10 -14.97 -5.67
C ARG A 129 -5.04 -16.49 -5.68
N GLU A 130 -5.10 -17.13 -4.52
CA GLU A 130 -5.15 -18.60 -4.40
C GLU A 130 -6.37 -19.20 -5.10
N ARG A 131 -7.54 -18.57 -4.96
CA ARG A 131 -8.76 -19.02 -5.65
C ARG A 131 -8.64 -18.92 -7.17
N LEU A 132 -7.95 -17.90 -7.68
CA LEU A 132 -7.72 -17.73 -9.11
C LEU A 132 -6.75 -18.81 -9.66
N ASN A 133 -5.75 -19.19 -8.86
CA ASN A 133 -4.71 -20.14 -9.24
C ASN A 133 -5.10 -21.61 -8.96
N SER A 134 -6.20 -21.86 -8.26
CA SER A 134 -6.68 -23.21 -7.98
C SER A 134 -7.40 -23.77 -9.22
N PRO A 135 -7.06 -24.98 -9.72
CA PRO A 135 -7.61 -25.54 -10.96
C PRO A 135 -9.10 -25.97 -10.91
N GLN A 136 -9.89 -25.45 -9.97
CA GLN A 136 -11.27 -25.88 -9.74
C GLN A 136 -12.29 -25.05 -10.53
N SER A 137 -12.16 -25.07 -11.86
CA SER A 137 -13.23 -24.90 -12.87
C SER A 137 -12.62 -24.75 -14.28
N ALA A 138 -11.78 -25.71 -14.70
CA ALA A 138 -11.49 -25.88 -16.12
C ALA A 138 -12.68 -26.60 -16.79
N SER A 139 -13.78 -25.88 -17.00
CA SER A 139 -14.79 -26.26 -17.99
C SER A 139 -14.66 -25.35 -19.21
N THR A 140 -14.24 -25.99 -20.29
CA THR A 140 -14.38 -25.64 -21.71
C THR A 140 -13.66 -24.39 -22.23
N THR A 141 -12.56 -24.70 -22.94
CA THR A 141 -12.11 -24.09 -24.21
C THR A 141 -11.87 -22.58 -24.22
N SER A 142 -10.61 -22.17 -24.21
CA SER A 142 -9.98 -21.57 -25.40
C SER A 142 -8.48 -21.34 -25.19
N THR A 143 -7.73 -21.73 -26.20
CA THR A 143 -6.30 -21.52 -26.38
C THR A 143 -5.96 -20.03 -26.41
N THR A 144 -5.26 -19.51 -25.41
CA THR A 144 -4.40 -18.33 -25.55
C THR A 144 -3.18 -18.44 -24.64
N SER A 145 -2.04 -18.12 -25.25
CA SER A 145 -0.66 -18.23 -24.81
C SER A 145 -0.37 -17.62 -23.43
N PRO A 146 0.74 -18.02 -22.77
CA PRO A 146 1.20 -17.34 -21.56
C PRO A 146 1.68 -15.95 -21.98
N VAL A 147 0.84 -14.94 -21.76
CA VAL A 147 1.33 -13.56 -21.69
C VAL A 147 2.10 -13.48 -20.38
N ASP A 148 3.42 -13.39 -20.49
CA ASP A 148 4.30 -12.88 -19.44
C ASP A 148 3.60 -11.68 -18.80
N SER A 149 2.97 -11.90 -17.66
CA SER A 149 2.41 -10.85 -16.82
C SER A 149 3.61 -10.23 -16.13
N MET A 150 4.36 -9.46 -16.91
CA MET A 150 5.48 -8.67 -16.48
C MET A 150 4.91 -7.63 -15.53
N THR A 151 4.91 -7.96 -14.24
CA THR A 151 4.53 -7.05 -13.15
C THR A 151 5.29 -5.75 -13.39
N PRO A 152 4.62 -4.62 -13.69
CA PRO A 152 5.34 -3.39 -13.95
C PRO A 152 6.13 -3.05 -12.68
N PRO A 153 7.41 -2.62 -12.79
CA PRO A 153 8.31 -2.41 -11.66
C PRO A 153 7.93 -1.24 -10.72
N CYS A 154 6.66 -0.78 -10.76
CA CYS A 154 6.09 0.31 -9.97
C CYS A 154 4.65 0.02 -9.48
N ALA A 155 4.18 -1.23 -9.54
CA ALA A 155 2.90 -1.60 -8.95
C ALA A 155 3.03 -1.77 -7.44
N LEU A 156 2.14 -1.15 -6.67
CA LEU A 156 2.02 -1.42 -5.24
C LEU A 156 1.70 -2.90 -5.03
N ASP A 157 2.33 -3.50 -4.02
CA ASP A 157 2.11 -4.89 -3.65
C ASP A 157 1.76 -5.01 -2.15
N VAL A 158 1.67 -6.23 -1.65
CA VAL A 158 1.36 -6.49 -0.24
C VAL A 158 2.62 -6.58 0.65
N GLN A 159 3.82 -6.57 0.08
CA GLN A 159 5.07 -6.76 0.84
C GLN A 159 5.41 -5.52 1.66
N ALA A 160 5.31 -4.33 1.06
CA ALA A 160 5.62 -3.08 1.76
C ALA A 160 4.72 -2.86 3.01
N PRO A 161 3.39 -3.05 2.94
CA PRO A 161 2.54 -2.96 4.13
C PRO A 161 2.87 -3.98 5.21
N LEU A 162 3.15 -5.24 4.83
CA LEU A 162 3.53 -6.28 5.80
C LEU A 162 4.86 -5.97 6.49
N TYR A 163 5.84 -5.43 5.76
CA TYR A 163 7.09 -4.98 6.33
C TYR A 163 6.88 -3.89 7.39
N ILE A 164 6.01 -2.90 7.13
CA ILE A 164 5.69 -1.86 8.11
C ILE A 164 5.08 -2.44 9.39
N VAL A 165 4.14 -3.37 9.27
CA VAL A 165 3.58 -4.07 10.44
C VAL A 165 4.69 -4.77 11.22
N MET A 166 5.55 -5.54 10.55
CA MET A 166 6.63 -6.27 11.22
C MET A 166 7.70 -5.37 11.84
N ALA A 167 7.93 -4.19 11.28
CA ALA A 167 8.94 -3.25 11.76
C ALA A 167 8.45 -2.37 12.93
N ARG A 168 7.14 -2.10 13.02
CA ARG A 168 6.60 -1.07 13.93
C ARG A 168 5.57 -1.58 14.92
N CYS A 169 4.92 -2.72 14.67
CA CYS A 169 3.88 -3.25 15.55
C CYS A 169 4.50 -3.90 16.80
N SER A 170 4.05 -3.49 17.99
CA SER A 170 4.44 -4.09 19.27
C SER A 170 3.58 -5.31 19.64
N ASN A 171 2.38 -5.42 19.07
CA ASN A 171 1.45 -6.53 19.31
C ASN A 171 1.93 -7.81 18.62
N VAL A 172 2.31 -8.80 19.43
CA VAL A 172 2.91 -10.06 18.98
C VAL A 172 1.96 -10.88 18.09
N ASP A 173 0.66 -10.84 18.33
CA ASP A 173 -0.32 -11.62 17.55
C ASP A 173 -0.48 -11.06 16.14
N ILE A 174 -0.56 -9.72 16.03
CA ILE A 174 -0.61 -9.02 14.74
C ILE A 174 0.70 -9.23 13.98
N TRP A 175 1.83 -9.09 14.67
CA TRP A 175 3.16 -9.32 14.11
C TRP A 175 3.31 -10.75 13.56
N ASN A 176 2.92 -11.77 14.34
CA ASN A 176 3.01 -13.18 13.94
C ASN A 176 2.17 -13.47 12.69
N ARG A 177 0.98 -12.87 12.60
CA ARG A 177 0.13 -12.97 11.40
C ARG A 177 0.78 -12.31 10.20
N ALA A 178 1.32 -11.11 10.35
CA ALA A 178 2.02 -10.40 9.28
C ALA A 178 3.23 -11.20 8.76
N ASN A 179 4.03 -11.76 9.67
CA ASN A 179 5.20 -12.57 9.33
C ASN A 179 4.80 -13.82 8.50
N ARG A 180 3.75 -14.53 8.92
CA ARG A 180 3.20 -15.67 8.15
C ARG A 180 2.74 -15.27 6.75
N LEU A 181 1.98 -14.17 6.64
CA LEU A 181 1.49 -13.68 5.34
C LEU A 181 2.64 -13.24 4.43
N SER A 182 3.71 -12.66 5.00
CA SER A 182 4.91 -12.27 4.26
C SER A 182 5.59 -13.49 3.64
N SER A 183 5.73 -14.59 4.38
CA SER A 183 6.25 -15.85 3.85
C SER A 183 5.37 -16.42 2.74
N GLN A 184 4.04 -16.41 2.92
CA GLN A 184 3.09 -16.89 1.92
C GLN A 184 3.15 -16.06 0.63
N ALA A 185 3.20 -14.74 0.75
CA ALA A 185 3.24 -13.81 -0.38
C ALA A 185 4.55 -13.87 -1.19
N ARG A 186 5.62 -14.48 -0.66
CA ARG A 186 6.86 -14.76 -1.40
C ARG A 186 6.85 -16.11 -2.12
N GLY A 187 5.93 -17.00 -1.75
CA GLY A 187 5.79 -18.34 -2.32
C GLY A 187 4.73 -18.45 -3.43
N LEU A 188 3.97 -17.37 -3.68
CA LEU A 188 3.07 -17.20 -4.82
C LEU A 188 3.79 -16.49 -5.96
#